data_AF-A0A7X9AAI3-F1
#
_entry.id   AF-A0A7X9AAI3-F1
#
_cell.length_a   1.000
_cell.length_b   1.000
_cell.length_c   1.000
_cell.angle_alpha   90.00
_cell.angle_beta   90.00
_cell.angle_gamma   90.00
#
_symmetry.space_group_name_H-M   'P 1'
#
loop_
_entity.id
_entity.type
_entity.pdbx_description
1 polymer ?
#
loop_
_entity_poly.entity_id
_entity_poly.type
_entity_poly.pdbx_seq_one_letter_code
_entity_poly.pdbx_strand_id
1 'polypeptide(L)'
;MSEKMDKNLLPMPCFVDCRYQHHSKEELIARITELMQAGNYYRLDLSSPWFGKVLAAYQQPHRYFHTLEHLLSICERIHETAPSDPEMQGKLLLTALFHDVVWYPQGDDSEDASVEAFDYIIGQYQLPIPEQVQADIRRAILSTKDQDASDELASRFHEYDCHIILHGSPVDLLGYEFQIFREFQYLNMVEYRRGRSKFFSRFSRRFPDCRVNMQFLIEYLERRRTRVGVYAGTFNPFHIGHLSILEKAELMFDKVIVAVGINPKKQVERDDRLVHVLPFHEVVHFDTLMVDFIEQESVFADVTLVRGLRNGYDLDYEMNQLCFMRAMRPETQAVYIPCDKELEHISSSALNSLTMFDVRGRDSIYYPKKYNYYQQSIEELFG
;
A
#
# COMPACT_ATOMS: atom_id res chain seq x y z
N MET A 1 -54.75 -12.76 -0.18
CA MET A 1 -53.79 -11.64 -0.18
C MET A 1 -52.65 -11.99 0.75
N SER A 2 -51.57 -12.53 0.21
CA SER A 2 -50.35 -12.91 0.93
C SER A 2 -49.20 -12.66 -0.03
N GLU A 3 -48.67 -11.43 -0.03
CA GLU A 3 -47.37 -11.15 -0.62
C GLU A 3 -46.30 -11.75 0.29
N LYS A 4 -45.64 -12.81 -0.17
CA LYS A 4 -44.39 -13.28 0.40
C LYS A 4 -43.26 -12.72 -0.47
N MET A 5 -42.50 -11.81 0.13
CA MET A 5 -41.28 -11.22 -0.39
C MET A 5 -40.36 -12.29 -0.99
N ASP A 6 -39.91 -11.98 -2.21
CA ASP A 6 -38.94 -12.75 -2.97
C ASP A 6 -37.59 -12.75 -2.25
N LYS A 7 -37.03 -13.94 -1.99
CA LYS A 7 -35.77 -14.16 -1.26
C LYS A 7 -34.56 -14.13 -2.20
N ASN A 8 -34.47 -13.11 -3.06
CA ASN A 8 -33.29 -12.86 -3.87
C ASN A 8 -32.48 -11.70 -3.26
N LEU A 9 -31.97 -11.93 -2.05
CA LEU A 9 -30.83 -11.16 -1.54
C LEU A 9 -29.60 -11.67 -2.31
N LEU A 10 -29.25 -10.96 -3.39
CA LEU A 10 -27.93 -11.09 -3.99
C LEU A 10 -26.90 -10.84 -2.87
N PRO A 11 -25.98 -11.78 -2.58
CA PRO A 11 -24.91 -11.50 -1.64
C PRO A 11 -24.16 -10.27 -2.12
N MET A 12 -23.85 -9.36 -1.20
CA MET A 12 -22.99 -8.21 -1.50
C MET A 12 -21.73 -8.74 -2.18
N PRO A 13 -21.36 -8.28 -3.38
CA PRO A 13 -20.06 -8.61 -3.93
C PRO A 13 -19.03 -8.03 -2.97
N CYS A 14 -18.31 -8.92 -2.29
CA CYS A 14 -16.97 -8.61 -1.87
C CYS A 14 -16.26 -8.26 -3.18
N PHE A 15 -15.84 -7.01 -3.37
CA PHE A 15 -15.10 -6.55 -4.55
C PHE A 15 -13.66 -7.10 -4.55
N VAL A 16 -13.46 -8.31 -4.05
CA VAL A 16 -12.18 -8.98 -3.98
C VAL A 16 -12.25 -10.15 -4.96
N ASP A 17 -11.51 -9.99 -6.05
CA ASP A 17 -11.04 -11.04 -6.95
C ASP A 17 -12.07 -11.96 -7.59
N CYS A 18 -12.58 -11.57 -8.76
CA CYS A 18 -13.26 -12.51 -9.66
C CYS A 18 -12.56 -12.69 -11.02
N ARG A 19 -11.35 -12.14 -11.22
CA ARG A 19 -10.66 -12.28 -12.53
C ARG A 19 -9.14 -12.42 -12.53
N TYR A 20 -8.47 -12.54 -11.39
CA TYR A 20 -7.04 -12.88 -11.38
C TYR A 20 -6.89 -14.35 -11.02
N GLN A 21 -6.28 -15.13 -11.92
CA GLN A 21 -5.57 -16.32 -11.48
C GLN A 21 -4.54 -15.84 -10.47
N HIS A 22 -4.74 -16.14 -9.18
CA HIS A 22 -3.74 -15.82 -8.17
C HIS A 22 -2.52 -16.69 -8.45
N HIS A 23 -1.62 -16.18 -9.28
CA HIS A 23 -0.29 -16.73 -9.40
C HIS A 23 0.34 -16.66 -8.01
N SER A 24 0.95 -17.77 -7.59
CA SER A 24 1.77 -17.72 -6.39
C SER A 24 2.93 -16.75 -6.62
N LYS A 25 3.48 -16.19 -5.53
CA LYS A 25 4.66 -15.31 -5.64
C LYS A 25 5.81 -16.02 -6.35
N GLU A 26 5.95 -17.32 -6.11
CA GLU A 26 6.91 -18.20 -6.75
C GLU A 26 6.68 -18.30 -8.27
N GLU A 27 5.43 -18.41 -8.72
CA GLU A 27 5.08 -18.41 -10.16
C GLU A 27 5.40 -17.07 -10.83
N LEU A 28 5.07 -15.94 -10.18
CA LEU A 28 5.39 -14.61 -10.69
C LEU A 28 6.90 -14.41 -10.82
N ILE A 29 7.66 -14.75 -9.78
CA ILE A 29 9.12 -14.68 -9.78
C ILE A 29 9.70 -15.56 -10.89
N ALA A 30 9.22 -16.80 -11.04
CA ALA A 30 9.69 -17.70 -12.08
C ALA A 30 9.43 -17.13 -13.48
N ARG A 31 8.24 -16.56 -13.72
CA ARG A 31 7.88 -15.97 -15.01
C ARG A 31 8.69 -14.71 -15.32
N ILE A 32 8.85 -13.81 -14.34
CA ILE A 32 9.71 -12.63 -14.49
C ILE A 32 11.15 -13.06 -14.79
N THR A 33 11.67 -14.06 -14.08
CA THR A 33 13.01 -14.61 -14.31
C THR A 33 13.17 -15.15 -15.72
N GLU A 34 12.18 -15.88 -16.24
CA GLU A 34 12.17 -16.40 -17.61
C GLU A 34 12.24 -15.27 -18.65
N LEU A 35 11.41 -14.23 -18.49
CA LEU A 35 11.39 -13.07 -19.39
C LEU A 35 12.70 -12.27 -19.30
N MET A 36 13.23 -12.07 -18.09
CA MET A 36 14.53 -11.42 -17.89
C MET A 36 15.65 -12.23 -18.53
N GLN A 37 15.63 -13.56 -18.44
CA GLN A 37 16.61 -14.44 -19.06
C GLN A 37 16.52 -14.41 -20.59
N ALA A 38 15.30 -14.40 -21.15
CA ALA A 38 15.07 -14.33 -22.59
C ALA A 38 15.55 -12.99 -23.19
N GLY A 39 15.39 -11.88 -22.45
CA GLY A 39 15.85 -10.54 -22.84
C GLY A 39 17.22 -10.14 -22.28
N ASN A 40 18.03 -11.10 -21.80
CA ASN A 40 19.30 -10.84 -21.09
C ASN A 40 20.44 -10.42 -22.04
N TYR A 41 20.27 -9.27 -22.69
CA TYR A 41 21.23 -8.72 -23.65
C TYR A 41 22.62 -8.48 -23.03
N TYR A 42 22.66 -7.98 -21.80
CA TYR A 42 23.90 -7.62 -21.09
C TYR A 42 24.56 -8.78 -20.34
N ARG A 43 24.05 -10.02 -20.45
CA ARG A 43 24.61 -11.23 -19.79
C ARG A 43 24.70 -11.10 -18.27
N LEU A 44 23.66 -10.55 -17.65
CA LEU A 44 23.52 -10.43 -16.21
C LEU A 44 23.44 -11.83 -15.57
N ASP A 45 24.12 -12.02 -14.45
CA ASP A 45 23.95 -13.23 -13.63
C ASP A 45 22.69 -13.09 -12.76
N LEU A 46 21.58 -13.65 -13.25
CA LEU A 46 20.30 -13.66 -12.54
C LEU A 46 20.26 -14.64 -11.35
N SER A 47 21.31 -15.46 -11.16
CA SER A 47 21.45 -16.30 -9.96
C SER A 47 22.09 -15.55 -8.79
N SER A 48 22.66 -14.38 -9.05
CA SER A 48 23.29 -13.52 -8.05
C SER A 48 22.26 -12.89 -7.11
N PRO A 49 22.59 -12.64 -5.82
CA PRO A 49 21.64 -12.16 -4.83
C PRO A 49 20.91 -10.85 -5.19
N TRP A 50 21.52 -9.98 -5.98
CA TRP A 50 20.93 -8.68 -6.35
C TRP A 50 19.54 -8.84 -6.99
N PHE A 51 19.36 -9.85 -7.85
CA PHE A 51 18.12 -10.04 -8.57
C PHE A 51 16.99 -10.45 -7.61
N GLY A 52 17.29 -11.38 -6.70
CA GLY A 52 16.36 -11.77 -5.64
C GLY A 52 15.98 -10.60 -4.72
N LYS A 53 16.90 -9.67 -4.45
CA LYS A 53 16.61 -8.47 -3.63
C LYS A 53 15.74 -7.45 -4.36
N VAL A 54 15.98 -7.22 -5.65
CA VAL A 54 15.10 -6.40 -6.49
C VAL A 54 13.69 -6.98 -6.46
N LEU A 55 13.52 -8.28 -6.71
CA LEU A 55 12.20 -8.93 -6.66
C LEU A 55 11.58 -8.93 -5.26
N ALA A 56 12.39 -8.97 -4.20
CA ALA A 56 11.90 -8.85 -2.82
C ALA A 56 11.35 -7.44 -2.52
N ALA A 57 11.91 -6.40 -3.14
CA ALA A 57 11.43 -5.02 -2.98
C ALA A 57 9.98 -4.86 -3.49
N TYR A 58 9.65 -5.45 -4.64
CA TYR A 58 8.28 -5.49 -5.19
C TYR A 58 7.29 -6.35 -4.38
N GLN A 59 7.77 -7.07 -3.36
CA GLN A 59 6.94 -7.85 -2.44
C GLN A 59 6.73 -7.16 -1.09
N GLN A 60 7.26 -5.95 -0.91
CA GLN A 60 7.09 -5.20 0.32
C GLN A 60 5.60 -4.99 0.61
N PRO A 61 5.15 -5.20 1.87
CA PRO A 61 3.73 -5.33 2.22
C PRO A 61 2.88 -4.08 2.03
N HIS A 62 3.47 -2.92 1.75
CA HIS A 62 2.73 -1.69 1.48
C HIS A 62 2.34 -1.53 -0.01
N ARG A 63 2.93 -2.34 -0.90
CA ARG A 63 2.70 -2.29 -2.34
C ARG A 63 1.43 -3.06 -2.70
N TYR A 64 0.58 -2.43 -3.49
CA TYR A 64 -0.68 -3.00 -3.98
C TYR A 64 -0.84 -2.83 -5.48
N PHE A 65 -0.27 -1.78 -6.07
CA PHE A 65 -0.14 -1.58 -7.50
C PHE A 65 1.29 -1.87 -7.98
N HIS A 66 2.30 -1.31 -7.29
CA HIS A 66 3.72 -1.46 -7.67
C HIS A 66 4.28 -2.80 -7.20
N THR A 67 3.71 -3.90 -7.68
CA THR A 67 3.97 -5.28 -7.24
C THR A 67 4.67 -6.10 -8.33
N LEU A 68 4.94 -7.38 -8.03
CA LEU A 68 5.45 -8.34 -9.02
C LEU A 68 4.49 -8.53 -10.20
N GLU A 69 3.18 -8.45 -9.99
CA GLU A 69 2.17 -8.54 -11.05
C GLU A 69 2.27 -7.37 -12.04
N HIS A 70 2.45 -6.15 -11.54
CA HIS A 70 2.68 -4.96 -12.40
C HIS A 70 3.98 -5.09 -13.18
N LEU A 71 5.07 -5.42 -12.49
CA LEU A 71 6.38 -5.65 -13.11
C LEU A 71 6.32 -6.74 -14.19
N LEU A 72 5.65 -7.86 -13.91
CA LEU A 72 5.43 -8.93 -14.88
C LEU A 72 4.67 -8.42 -16.11
N SER A 73 3.60 -7.65 -15.90
CA SER A 73 2.80 -7.10 -17.00
C SER A 73 3.60 -6.17 -17.92
N ILE A 74 4.53 -5.39 -17.36
CA ILE A 74 5.46 -4.55 -18.13
C ILE A 74 6.43 -5.44 -18.94
N CYS A 75 7.05 -6.42 -18.28
CA CYS A 75 7.99 -7.35 -18.92
C CYS A 75 7.35 -8.10 -20.10
N GLU A 76 6.12 -8.59 -19.94
CA GLU A 76 5.40 -9.30 -21.01
C GLU A 76 5.17 -8.38 -22.22
N ARG A 77 4.73 -7.14 -22.00
CA ARG A 77 4.51 -6.17 -23.08
C ARG A 77 5.80 -5.80 -23.81
N ILE A 78 6.91 -5.66 -23.08
CA ILE A 78 8.22 -5.42 -23.68
C ILE A 78 8.60 -6.57 -24.62
N HIS A 79 8.35 -7.83 -24.21
CA HIS A 79 8.58 -9.00 -25.06
C HIS A 79 7.67 -9.07 -26.29
N GLU A 80 6.41 -8.67 -26.16
CA GLU A 80 5.45 -8.67 -27.27
C GLU A 80 5.76 -7.60 -28.34
N THR A 81 6.27 -6.44 -27.92
CA THR A 81 6.35 -5.24 -28.79
C THR A 81 7.77 -4.83 -29.20
N ALA A 82 8.81 -5.34 -28.54
CA ALA A 82 10.21 -5.01 -28.84
C ALA A 82 11.08 -6.17 -29.38
N PRO A 83 10.57 -7.20 -30.10
CA PRO A 83 11.38 -8.37 -30.43
C PRO A 83 12.52 -8.12 -31.44
N SER A 84 12.47 -7.02 -32.19
CA SER A 84 13.42 -6.72 -33.27
C SER A 84 14.65 -5.91 -32.87
N ASP A 85 14.69 -5.38 -31.64
CA ASP A 85 15.82 -4.60 -31.11
C ASP A 85 16.23 -5.14 -29.72
N PRO A 86 17.16 -6.12 -29.68
CA PRO A 86 17.57 -6.76 -28.43
C PRO A 86 18.23 -5.80 -27.43
N GLU A 87 18.91 -4.76 -27.90
CA GLU A 87 19.57 -3.79 -27.01
C GLU A 87 18.52 -2.90 -26.33
N MET A 88 17.58 -2.34 -27.12
CA MET A 88 16.47 -1.55 -26.58
C MET A 88 15.59 -2.39 -25.65
N GLN A 89 15.32 -3.65 -26.01
CA GLN A 89 14.60 -4.57 -25.13
C GLN A 89 15.33 -4.76 -23.79
N GLY A 90 16.65 -4.96 -23.82
CA GLY A 90 17.46 -5.06 -22.61
C GLY A 90 17.43 -3.79 -21.77
N LYS A 91 17.45 -2.60 -22.39
CA LYS A 91 17.29 -1.32 -21.69
C LYS A 91 15.92 -1.21 -21.02
N LEU A 92 14.85 -1.51 -21.75
CA LEU A 92 13.47 -1.45 -21.24
C LEU A 92 13.24 -2.42 -20.07
N LEU A 93 13.77 -3.63 -20.14
CA LEU A 93 13.67 -4.62 -19.04
C LEU A 93 14.43 -4.16 -17.80
N LEU A 94 15.61 -3.56 -17.97
CA LEU A 94 16.35 -2.97 -16.84
C LEU A 94 15.59 -1.77 -16.26
N THR A 95 15.08 -0.87 -17.08
CA THR A 95 14.23 0.23 -16.60
C THR A 95 13.00 -0.32 -15.85
N ALA A 96 12.35 -1.36 -16.35
CA ALA A 96 11.22 -2.01 -15.68
C ALA A 96 11.61 -2.56 -14.29
N LEU A 97 12.73 -3.26 -14.17
CA LEU A 97 13.19 -3.77 -12.88
C LEU A 97 13.46 -2.66 -11.86
N PHE A 98 13.99 -1.52 -12.31
CA PHE A 98 14.53 -0.51 -11.41
C PHE A 98 13.64 0.73 -11.19
N HIS A 99 12.68 1.05 -12.06
CA HIS A 99 11.93 2.32 -11.96
C HIS A 99 11.24 2.56 -10.61
N ASP A 100 10.63 1.52 -10.04
CA ASP A 100 9.96 1.55 -8.74
C ASP A 100 10.56 0.53 -7.77
N VAL A 101 11.85 0.19 -7.90
CA VAL A 101 12.50 -0.75 -6.98
C VAL A 101 12.50 -0.22 -5.55
N VAL A 102 12.59 1.10 -5.39
CA VAL A 102 12.25 1.82 -4.16
C VAL A 102 10.97 2.59 -4.43
N TRP A 103 9.94 2.35 -3.62
CA TRP A 103 8.65 3.02 -3.73
C TRP A 103 8.15 3.31 -2.33
N TYR A 104 7.97 4.58 -2.01
CA TYR A 104 7.32 5.01 -0.77
C TYR A 104 6.36 6.16 -1.09
N PRO A 105 5.03 5.93 -1.03
CA PRO A 105 4.05 6.88 -1.54
C PRO A 105 3.96 8.19 -0.74
N GLN A 106 4.65 8.30 0.40
CA GLN A 106 4.75 9.50 1.24
C GLN A 106 5.81 10.51 0.76
N GLY A 107 6.77 10.07 -0.04
CA GLY A 107 7.91 10.87 -0.51
C GLY A 107 7.75 11.31 -1.96
N ASP A 108 8.54 12.31 -2.35
CA ASP A 108 8.67 12.77 -3.74
C ASP A 108 10.01 12.32 -4.36
N ASP A 109 10.74 11.41 -3.71
CA ASP A 109 12.12 10.99 -4.03
C ASP A 109 12.23 9.50 -4.39
N SER A 110 11.12 8.82 -4.66
CA SER A 110 11.13 7.39 -4.99
C SER A 110 11.94 7.09 -6.25
N GLU A 111 11.83 7.92 -7.30
CA GLU A 111 12.61 7.77 -8.53
C GLU A 111 14.11 8.02 -8.30
N ASP A 112 14.45 9.02 -7.48
CA ASP A 112 15.84 9.31 -7.09
C ASP A 112 16.44 8.13 -6.29
N ALA A 113 15.69 7.59 -5.33
CA ALA A 113 16.10 6.44 -4.53
C ALA A 113 16.19 5.15 -5.35
N SER A 114 15.33 4.98 -6.36
CA SER A 114 15.41 3.88 -7.32
C SER A 114 16.66 3.96 -8.21
N VAL A 115 17.07 5.17 -8.61
CA VAL A 115 18.36 5.39 -9.28
C VAL A 115 19.54 5.11 -8.35
N GLU A 116 19.46 5.53 -7.09
CA GLU A 116 20.49 5.23 -6.09
C GLU A 116 20.64 3.71 -5.88
N ALA A 117 19.52 2.99 -5.78
CA ALA A 117 19.50 1.53 -5.71
C ALA A 117 20.11 0.86 -6.95
N PHE A 118 19.77 1.36 -8.14
CA PHE A 118 20.34 0.89 -9.40
C PHE A 118 21.87 1.05 -9.43
N ASP A 119 22.36 2.23 -9.05
CA ASP A 119 23.80 2.53 -9.03
C ASP A 119 24.55 1.71 -7.99
N TYR A 120 23.97 1.59 -6.80
CA TYR A 120 24.50 0.77 -5.73
C TYR A 120 24.62 -0.70 -6.16
N ILE A 121 23.56 -1.28 -6.74
CA ILE A 121 23.55 -2.68 -7.19
C ILE A 121 24.58 -2.90 -8.30
N ILE A 122 24.68 -2.00 -9.27
CA ILE A 122 25.68 -2.12 -10.35
C ILE A 122 27.10 -2.13 -9.77
N GLY A 123 27.40 -1.21 -8.85
CA GLY A 123 28.72 -1.11 -8.23
C GLY A 123 29.05 -2.30 -7.34
N GLN A 124 28.13 -2.66 -6.43
CA GLN A 124 28.30 -3.72 -5.45
C GLN A 124 28.45 -5.10 -6.10
N TYR A 125 27.65 -5.39 -7.13
CA TYR A 125 27.63 -6.70 -7.81
C TYR A 125 28.40 -6.71 -9.14
N GLN A 126 29.04 -5.61 -9.51
CA GLN A 126 29.87 -5.48 -10.73
C GLN A 126 29.10 -5.89 -12.00
N LEU A 127 27.87 -5.41 -12.14
CA LEU A 127 27.03 -5.76 -13.28
C LEU A 127 27.64 -5.26 -14.60
N PRO A 128 27.69 -6.09 -15.67
CA PRO A 128 28.37 -5.77 -16.93
C PRO A 128 27.56 -4.82 -17.85
N ILE A 129 27.01 -3.73 -17.30
CA ILE A 129 26.20 -2.76 -18.04
C ILE A 129 27.09 -1.57 -18.47
N PRO A 130 27.20 -1.23 -19.76
CA PRO A 130 28.02 -0.11 -20.22
C PRO A 130 27.58 1.25 -19.62
N GLU A 131 28.53 2.14 -19.31
CA GLU A 131 28.24 3.44 -18.66
C GLU A 131 27.17 4.27 -19.38
N GLN A 132 27.21 4.32 -20.71
CA GLN A 132 26.22 5.04 -21.51
C GLN A 132 24.82 4.45 -21.34
N VAL A 133 24.71 3.12 -21.27
CA VAL A 133 23.45 2.42 -21.05
C VAL A 133 22.91 2.69 -19.65
N GLN A 134 23.80 2.71 -18.65
CA GLN A 134 23.41 3.09 -17.29
C GLN A 134 22.84 4.53 -17.27
N ALA A 135 23.49 5.48 -17.96
CA ALA A 135 23.01 6.85 -18.05
C ALA A 135 21.65 6.97 -18.75
N ASP A 136 21.39 6.15 -19.78
CA ASP A 136 20.08 6.08 -20.44
C ASP A 136 19.00 5.57 -19.48
N ILE A 137 19.28 4.48 -18.73
CA ILE A 137 18.34 3.90 -17.76
C ILE A 137 18.05 4.87 -16.62
N ARG A 138 19.08 5.53 -16.05
CA ARG A 138 18.89 6.56 -15.00
C ARG A 138 17.93 7.65 -15.46
N ARG A 139 18.13 8.17 -16.67
CA ARG A 139 17.24 9.20 -17.23
C ARG A 139 15.82 8.69 -17.41
N ALA A 140 15.66 7.46 -17.91
CA ALA A 140 14.34 6.86 -18.08
C ALA A 140 13.61 6.70 -16.74
N ILE A 141 14.30 6.22 -15.69
CA ILE A 141 13.74 6.12 -14.33
C ILE A 141 13.34 7.49 -13.80
N LEU A 142 14.23 8.49 -13.82
CA LEU A 142 13.91 9.83 -13.32
C LEU A 142 12.76 10.50 -14.08
N SER A 143 12.57 10.15 -15.35
CA SER A 143 11.51 10.70 -16.17
C SER A 143 10.10 10.20 -15.82
N THR A 144 9.98 9.08 -15.07
CA THR A 144 8.68 8.50 -14.72
C THR A 144 7.87 9.40 -13.80
N LYS A 145 8.52 10.22 -12.97
CA LYS A 145 7.87 11.17 -12.03
C LYS A 145 6.85 12.11 -12.69
N ASP A 146 7.29 12.74 -13.78
CA ASP A 146 6.49 13.73 -14.53
C ASP A 146 6.11 13.25 -15.94
N GLN A 147 6.44 12.00 -16.26
CA GLN A 147 6.26 11.40 -17.58
C GLN A 147 6.87 12.28 -18.69
N ASP A 148 8.07 12.81 -18.43
CA ASP A 148 8.80 13.65 -19.38
C ASP A 148 9.57 12.80 -20.40
N ALA A 149 8.91 12.48 -21.51
CA ALA A 149 9.51 11.71 -22.60
C ALA A 149 10.50 12.54 -23.44
N SER A 150 11.71 12.76 -22.92
CA SER A 150 12.78 13.48 -23.62
C SER A 150 13.54 12.63 -24.65
N ASP A 151 13.47 11.31 -24.55
CA ASP A 151 14.09 10.37 -25.49
C ASP A 151 13.24 9.10 -25.71
N GLU A 152 13.65 8.28 -26.68
CA GLU A 152 12.88 7.11 -27.13
C GLU A 152 12.70 6.06 -26.03
N LEU A 153 13.74 5.81 -25.21
CA LEU A 153 13.66 4.82 -24.13
C LEU A 153 12.62 5.23 -23.10
N ALA A 154 12.69 6.48 -22.62
CA ALA A 154 11.72 7.04 -21.69
C ALA A 154 10.30 7.02 -22.29
N SER A 155 10.14 7.44 -23.55
CA SER A 155 8.84 7.47 -24.21
C SER A 155 8.19 6.10 -24.28
N ARG A 156 8.95 5.07 -24.68
CA ARG A 156 8.43 3.70 -24.78
C ARG A 156 8.15 3.12 -23.39
N PHE A 157 9.02 3.38 -22.42
CA PHE A 157 8.83 2.88 -21.06
C PHE A 157 7.56 3.43 -20.41
N HIS A 158 7.28 4.74 -20.53
CA HIS A 158 6.06 5.34 -20.01
C HIS A 158 4.78 4.70 -20.58
N GLU A 159 4.79 4.27 -21.85
CA GLU A 159 3.64 3.59 -22.45
C GLU A 159 3.37 2.23 -21.81
N TYR A 160 4.43 1.48 -21.46
CA TYR A 160 4.29 0.20 -20.77
C TYR A 160 3.83 0.38 -19.31
N ASP A 161 4.48 1.29 -18.58
CA ASP A 161 4.17 1.55 -17.18
C ASP A 161 2.75 2.11 -17.00
N CYS A 162 2.38 3.11 -17.80
CA CYS A 162 1.06 3.73 -17.75
C CYS A 162 -0.01 2.98 -18.54
N HIS A 163 0.25 1.74 -19.03
CA HIS A 163 -0.62 1.06 -19.98
C HIS A 163 -2.08 0.95 -19.51
N ILE A 164 -2.32 0.61 -18.23
CA ILE A 164 -3.68 0.48 -17.69
C ILE A 164 -4.43 1.82 -17.75
N ILE A 165 -3.75 2.92 -17.46
CA ILE A 165 -4.33 4.26 -17.42
C ILE A 165 -4.63 4.76 -18.85
N LEU A 166 -3.75 4.41 -19.80
CA LEU A 166 -3.84 4.78 -21.21
C LEU A 166 -4.88 3.96 -21.97
N HIS A 167 -4.96 2.66 -21.72
CA HIS A 167 -5.69 1.70 -22.58
C HIS A 167 -6.63 0.76 -21.83
N GLY A 168 -6.66 0.81 -20.50
CA GLY A 168 -7.50 -0.08 -19.68
C GLY A 168 -8.99 0.13 -19.90
N SER A 169 -9.75 -0.96 -19.77
CA SER A 169 -11.20 -0.89 -19.70
C SER A 169 -11.65 -0.24 -18.38
N PRO A 170 -12.93 0.18 -18.25
CA PRO A 170 -13.44 0.70 -16.98
C PRO A 170 -13.23 -0.25 -15.78
N VAL A 171 -13.19 -1.56 -16.01
CA VAL A 171 -12.92 -2.54 -14.95
C VAL A 171 -11.45 -2.48 -14.53
N ASP A 172 -10.53 -2.40 -15.49
CA ASP A 172 -9.09 -2.32 -15.23
C ASP A 172 -8.75 -1.01 -14.50
N LEU A 173 -9.37 0.10 -14.91
CA LEU A 173 -9.21 1.41 -14.26
C LEU A 173 -9.69 1.41 -12.80
N LEU A 174 -10.83 0.75 -12.52
CA LEU A 174 -11.31 0.62 -11.14
C LEU A 174 -10.39 -0.29 -10.29
N GLY A 175 -9.85 -1.36 -10.89
CA GLY A 175 -8.84 -2.22 -10.25
C GLY A 175 -7.57 -1.45 -9.92
N TYR A 176 -7.03 -0.70 -10.89
CA TYR A 176 -5.91 0.21 -10.72
C TYR A 176 -6.16 1.21 -9.60
N GLU A 177 -7.30 1.92 -9.62
CA GLU A 177 -7.59 2.94 -8.61
C GLU A 177 -7.80 2.32 -7.22
N PHE A 178 -8.34 1.11 -7.13
CA PHE A 178 -8.42 0.38 -5.87
C PHE A 178 -7.02 0.06 -5.32
N GLN A 179 -6.11 -0.46 -6.15
CA GLN A 179 -4.74 -0.77 -5.76
C GLN A 179 -3.97 0.49 -5.34
N ILE A 180 -4.05 1.56 -6.12
CA ILE A 180 -3.43 2.84 -5.74
C ILE A 180 -4.01 3.35 -4.42
N PHE A 181 -5.34 3.31 -4.24
CA PHE A 181 -5.94 3.73 -2.98
C PHE A 181 -5.36 2.97 -1.78
N ARG A 182 -5.07 1.67 -1.94
CA ARG A 182 -4.47 0.84 -0.89
C ARG A 182 -3.01 1.21 -0.55
N GLU A 183 -2.25 1.82 -1.45
CA GLU A 183 -0.89 2.30 -1.17
C GLU A 183 -0.89 3.65 -0.44
N PHE A 184 -1.89 4.50 -0.72
CA PHE A 184 -2.00 5.84 -0.14
C PHE A 184 -2.88 5.89 1.12
N GLN A 185 -2.95 4.79 1.88
CA GLN A 185 -3.78 4.69 3.09
C GLN A 185 -3.32 5.61 4.23
N TYR A 186 -2.13 6.20 4.14
CA TYR A 186 -1.62 7.20 5.08
C TYR A 186 -2.31 8.57 4.94
N LEU A 187 -2.91 8.88 3.78
CA LEU A 187 -3.63 10.14 3.54
C LEU A 187 -5.06 10.05 4.04
N ASN A 188 -5.61 11.17 4.52
CA ASN A 188 -7.05 11.28 4.69
C ASN A 188 -7.77 11.34 3.33
N MET A 189 -9.07 11.05 3.33
CA MET A 189 -9.85 10.95 2.08
C MET A 189 -9.91 12.26 1.28
N VAL A 190 -9.85 13.42 1.94
CA VAL A 190 -9.90 14.73 1.28
C VAL A 190 -8.59 14.97 0.51
N GLU A 191 -7.46 14.70 1.15
CA GLU A 191 -6.13 14.82 0.57
C GLU A 191 -5.94 13.84 -0.59
N TYR A 192 -6.33 12.57 -0.38
CA TYR A 192 -6.26 11.54 -1.40
C TYR A 192 -7.04 11.95 -2.66
N ARG A 193 -8.33 12.27 -2.52
CA ARG A 193 -9.17 12.70 -3.67
C ARG A 193 -8.56 13.91 -4.38
N ARG A 194 -8.14 14.93 -3.63
CA ARG A 194 -7.52 16.13 -4.21
C ARG A 194 -6.25 15.81 -4.99
N GLY A 195 -5.38 14.96 -4.44
CA GLY A 195 -4.14 14.53 -5.08
C GLY A 195 -4.40 13.76 -6.38
N ARG A 196 -5.29 12.75 -6.33
CA ARG A 196 -5.68 11.95 -7.49
C ARG A 196 -6.36 12.77 -8.58
N SER A 197 -7.31 13.65 -8.23
CA SER A 197 -7.95 14.54 -9.21
C SER A 197 -6.94 15.46 -9.90
N LYS A 198 -5.94 15.98 -9.17
CA LYS A 198 -4.85 16.76 -9.77
C LYS A 198 -3.99 15.92 -10.70
N PHE A 199 -3.60 14.71 -10.27
CA PHE A 199 -2.84 13.77 -11.10
C PHE A 199 -3.57 13.47 -12.42
N PHE A 200 -4.83 13.05 -12.37
CA PHE A 200 -5.63 12.75 -13.57
C PHE A 200 -5.84 13.97 -14.48
N SER A 201 -6.03 15.15 -13.89
CA SER A 201 -6.16 16.41 -14.65
C SER A 201 -4.85 16.79 -15.35
N ARG A 202 -3.69 16.56 -14.70
CA ARG A 202 -2.37 16.76 -15.31
C ARG A 202 -2.13 15.72 -16.42
N PHE A 203 -2.37 14.45 -16.11
CA PHE A 203 -2.13 13.32 -17.00
C PHE A 203 -2.93 13.41 -18.30
N SER A 204 -4.23 13.73 -18.22
CA SER A 204 -5.10 13.92 -19.39
C SER A 204 -4.73 15.11 -20.30
N ARG A 205 -3.97 16.11 -19.79
CA ARG A 205 -3.42 17.17 -20.64
C ARG A 205 -2.22 16.67 -21.43
N ARG A 206 -1.42 15.79 -20.83
CA ARG A 206 -0.23 15.20 -21.45
C ARG A 206 -0.59 14.11 -22.46
N PHE A 207 -1.59 13.29 -22.14
CA PHE A 207 -2.09 12.19 -22.95
C PHE A 207 -3.57 12.41 -23.28
N PRO A 208 -3.90 13.19 -24.32
CA PRO A 208 -5.28 13.54 -24.64
C PRO A 208 -6.19 12.33 -24.92
N ASP A 209 -5.62 11.23 -25.42
CA ASP A 209 -6.36 10.03 -25.79
C ASP A 209 -6.97 9.29 -24.60
N CYS A 210 -6.39 9.42 -23.40
CA CYS A 210 -6.94 8.82 -22.17
C CYS A 210 -7.89 9.75 -21.40
N ARG A 211 -8.27 10.91 -21.96
CA ARG A 211 -9.11 11.90 -21.26
C ARG A 211 -10.43 11.32 -20.75
N VAL A 212 -11.05 10.43 -21.52
CA VAL A 212 -12.30 9.75 -21.11
C VAL A 212 -12.07 8.87 -19.88
N ASN A 213 -10.97 8.10 -19.87
CA ASN A 213 -10.57 7.28 -18.73
C ASN A 213 -10.32 8.15 -17.48
N MET A 214 -9.62 9.28 -17.64
CA MET A 214 -9.29 10.19 -16.55
C MET A 214 -10.53 10.86 -15.97
N GLN A 215 -11.46 11.28 -16.83
CA GLN A 215 -12.73 11.84 -16.41
C GLN A 215 -13.57 10.81 -15.64
N PHE A 216 -13.62 9.56 -16.11
CA PHE A 216 -14.29 8.46 -15.42
C PHE A 216 -13.74 8.25 -13.99
N LEU A 217 -12.42 8.22 -13.81
CA LEU A 217 -11.80 8.05 -12.50
C LEU A 217 -12.06 9.24 -11.56
N ILE A 218 -12.02 10.47 -12.08
CA ILE A 218 -12.37 11.67 -11.30
C ILE A 218 -13.82 11.58 -10.80
N GLU A 219 -14.77 11.30 -11.68
CA GLU A 219 -16.19 11.17 -11.31
C GLU A 219 -16.45 10.02 -10.33
N TYR A 220 -15.75 8.90 -10.51
CA TYR A 220 -15.80 7.79 -9.57
C TYR A 220 -15.33 8.22 -8.18
N LEU A 221 -14.17 8.89 -8.07
CA LEU A 221 -13.62 9.32 -6.79
C LEU A 221 -14.49 10.35 -6.06
N GLU A 222 -15.13 11.26 -6.79
CA GLU A 222 -16.06 12.25 -6.23
C GLU A 222 -17.32 11.59 -5.64
N ARG A 223 -17.76 10.47 -6.22
CA ARG A 223 -19.02 9.79 -5.84
C ARG A 223 -18.82 8.61 -4.91
N ARG A 224 -17.63 8.01 -4.87
CA ARG A 224 -17.34 6.84 -4.05
C ARG A 224 -17.46 7.17 -2.57
N ARG A 225 -18.38 6.52 -1.86
CA ARG A 225 -18.38 6.47 -0.39
C ARG A 225 -17.60 5.24 0.07
N THR A 226 -16.51 5.47 0.78
CA THR A 226 -15.63 4.41 1.29
C THR A 226 -16.13 3.90 2.63
N ARG A 227 -16.03 2.60 2.87
CA ARG A 227 -16.24 2.01 4.19
C ARG A 227 -14.97 2.20 5.00
N VAL A 228 -15.06 3.00 6.06
CA VAL A 228 -13.92 3.35 6.92
C VAL A 228 -14.08 2.69 8.28
N GLY A 229 -13.09 1.89 8.66
CA GLY A 229 -12.95 1.37 10.01
C GLY A 229 -12.15 2.35 10.86
N VAL A 230 -12.71 2.83 11.97
CA VAL A 230 -11.95 3.61 12.96
C VAL A 230 -11.45 2.66 14.03
N TYR A 231 -10.19 2.24 13.94
CA TYR A 231 -9.55 1.40 14.95
C TYR A 231 -8.99 2.26 16.08
N ALA A 232 -9.80 2.39 17.13
CA ALA A 232 -9.48 3.28 18.22
C ALA A 232 -8.78 2.56 19.40
N GLY A 233 -7.80 3.23 20.00
CA GLY A 233 -7.05 2.71 21.14
C GLY A 233 -6.08 3.74 21.72
N THR A 234 -5.43 3.40 22.82
CA THR A 234 -4.32 4.21 23.36
C THR A 234 -2.97 3.83 22.77
N PHE A 235 -2.85 2.61 22.25
CA PHE A 235 -1.68 2.08 21.53
C PHE A 235 -0.31 2.38 22.18
N ASN A 236 -0.22 2.29 23.51
CA ASN A 236 0.97 2.67 24.27
C ASN A 236 1.55 1.48 25.07
N PRO A 237 2.42 0.65 24.48
CA PRO A 237 2.87 0.68 23.09
C PRO A 237 1.93 -0.08 22.14
N PHE A 238 2.11 0.15 20.83
CA PHE A 238 1.52 -0.68 19.78
C PHE A 238 2.29 -2.01 19.66
N HIS A 239 1.57 -3.13 19.55
CA HIS A 239 2.14 -4.47 19.67
C HIS A 239 1.51 -5.43 18.63
N ILE A 240 2.06 -6.63 18.48
CA ILE A 240 1.61 -7.62 17.48
C ILE A 240 0.12 -7.97 17.59
N GLY A 241 -0.45 -7.98 18.80
CA GLY A 241 -1.91 -8.13 18.98
C GLY A 241 -2.73 -7.02 18.32
N HIS A 242 -2.28 -5.75 18.39
CA HIS A 242 -2.95 -4.64 17.70
C HIS A 242 -2.78 -4.75 16.19
N LEU A 243 -1.61 -5.17 15.71
CA LEU A 243 -1.37 -5.39 14.29
C LEU A 243 -2.32 -6.46 13.73
N SER A 244 -2.50 -7.59 14.41
CA SER A 244 -3.44 -8.65 13.98
C SER A 244 -4.88 -8.12 13.84
N ILE A 245 -5.34 -7.30 14.78
CA ILE A 245 -6.68 -6.69 14.70
C ILE A 245 -6.77 -5.70 13.54
N LEU A 246 -5.73 -4.87 13.36
CA LEU A 246 -5.65 -3.92 12.24
C LEU A 246 -5.72 -4.65 10.90
N GLU A 247 -4.91 -5.69 10.70
CA GLU A 247 -4.89 -6.47 9.45
C GLU A 247 -6.23 -7.16 9.16
N LYS A 248 -6.91 -7.68 10.19
CA LYS A 248 -8.26 -8.23 10.03
C LYS A 248 -9.28 -7.15 9.66
N ALA A 249 -9.17 -5.96 10.24
CA ALA A 249 -10.03 -4.83 9.90
C ALA A 249 -9.81 -4.39 8.44
N GLU A 250 -8.57 -4.39 7.97
CA GLU A 250 -8.22 -4.03 6.58
C GLU A 250 -8.82 -4.96 5.53
N LEU A 251 -9.23 -6.18 5.90
CA LEU A 251 -9.98 -7.10 5.04
C LEU A 251 -11.48 -6.77 4.96
N MET A 252 -12.00 -6.02 5.94
CA MET A 252 -13.44 -5.71 6.06
C MET A 252 -13.78 -4.30 5.55
N PHE A 253 -12.81 -3.39 5.61
CA PHE A 253 -12.97 -1.99 5.29
C PHE A 253 -12.10 -1.57 4.11
N ASP A 254 -12.58 -0.61 3.33
CA ASP A 254 -11.78 -0.01 2.26
C ASP A 254 -10.54 0.67 2.83
N LYS A 255 -10.70 1.30 4.01
CA LYS A 255 -9.66 2.01 4.75
C LYS A 255 -9.83 1.84 6.25
N VAL A 256 -8.72 1.75 6.98
CA VAL A 256 -8.73 1.72 8.44
C VAL A 256 -7.89 2.88 8.99
N ILE A 257 -8.54 3.74 9.78
CA ILE A 257 -7.89 4.86 10.48
C ILE A 257 -7.51 4.39 11.88
N VAL A 258 -6.24 4.55 12.26
CA VAL A 258 -5.76 4.24 13.61
C VAL A 258 -5.93 5.49 14.48
N ALA A 259 -6.97 5.49 15.31
CA ALA A 259 -7.36 6.65 16.11
C ALA A 259 -6.82 6.56 17.54
N VAL A 260 -5.91 7.47 17.88
CA VAL A 260 -5.25 7.55 19.19
C VAL A 260 -5.90 8.63 20.05
N GLY A 261 -6.63 8.21 21.08
CA GLY A 261 -7.28 9.14 22.00
C GLY A 261 -6.30 9.75 23.00
N ILE A 262 -6.16 11.08 22.99
CA ILE A 262 -5.37 11.82 23.98
C ILE A 262 -6.23 12.05 25.22
N ASN A 263 -5.86 11.48 26.37
CA ASN A 263 -6.57 11.73 27.61
C ASN A 263 -5.96 12.93 28.36
N PRO A 264 -6.68 14.06 28.49
CA PRO A 264 -6.15 15.27 29.12
C PRO A 264 -5.71 15.05 30.58
N LYS A 265 -6.33 14.09 31.28
CA LYS A 265 -6.03 13.79 32.69
C LYS A 265 -4.80 12.91 32.89
N LYS A 266 -4.37 12.16 31.85
CA LYS A 266 -3.27 11.20 31.98
C LYS A 266 -1.90 11.75 31.61
N GLN A 267 -1.79 13.03 31.21
CA GLN A 267 -0.54 13.65 30.71
C GLN A 267 0.23 12.72 29.74
N VAL A 268 -0.51 11.98 28.90
CA VAL A 268 0.14 11.15 27.88
C VAL A 268 0.53 12.11 26.77
N GLU A 269 1.83 12.41 26.68
CA GLU A 269 2.38 13.15 25.55
C GLU A 269 2.03 12.41 24.25
N ARG A 270 1.87 13.16 23.14
CA ARG A 270 1.67 12.55 21.83
C ARG A 270 2.83 11.61 21.55
N ASP A 271 2.51 10.32 21.40
CA ASP A 271 3.50 9.32 21.08
C ASP A 271 3.61 9.17 19.56
N ASP A 272 4.41 10.04 18.95
CA ASP A 272 4.62 10.05 17.50
C ASP A 272 5.34 8.78 17.00
N ARG A 273 5.83 7.89 17.90
CA ARG A 273 6.47 6.62 17.52
C ARG A 273 5.54 5.72 16.73
N LEU A 274 4.22 5.83 16.91
CA LEU A 274 3.26 5.00 16.17
C LEU A 274 3.29 5.27 14.66
N VAL A 275 3.57 6.51 14.25
CA VAL A 275 3.69 6.87 12.83
C VAL A 275 4.87 6.14 12.19
N HIS A 276 5.97 5.93 12.92
CA HIS A 276 7.10 5.15 12.44
C HIS A 276 6.84 3.64 12.40
N VAL A 277 5.97 3.14 13.29
CA VAL A 277 5.58 1.71 13.32
C VAL A 277 4.58 1.39 12.21
N LEU A 278 3.72 2.34 11.84
CA LEU A 278 2.69 2.22 10.82
C LEU A 278 2.81 3.34 9.76
N PRO A 279 3.92 3.41 9.01
CA PRO A 279 4.20 4.54 8.13
C PRO A 279 3.20 4.66 6.98
N PHE A 280 2.56 3.55 6.59
CA PHE A 280 1.60 3.49 5.48
C PHE A 280 0.13 3.62 5.93
N HIS A 281 -0.12 3.97 7.20
CA HIS A 281 -1.46 4.09 7.78
C HIS A 281 -1.75 5.51 8.21
N GLU A 282 -3.02 5.91 8.11
CA GLU A 282 -3.46 7.17 8.70
C GLU A 282 -3.60 6.99 10.21
N VAL A 283 -2.68 7.64 10.95
CA VAL A 283 -2.69 7.69 12.41
C VAL A 283 -3.20 9.06 12.85
N VAL A 284 -4.39 9.09 13.45
CA VAL A 284 -5.03 10.35 13.89
C VAL A 284 -5.03 10.42 15.40
N HIS A 285 -4.46 11.50 15.94
CA HIS A 285 -4.56 11.84 17.35
C HIS A 285 -5.71 12.81 17.56
N PHE A 286 -6.62 12.49 18.48
CA PHE A 286 -7.77 13.35 18.79
C PHE A 286 -7.92 13.51 20.31
N ASP A 287 -8.40 14.68 20.73
CA ASP A 287 -8.66 15.07 22.12
C ASP A 287 -10.15 15.37 22.40
N THR A 288 -11.01 15.13 21.41
CA THR A 288 -12.48 15.25 21.48
C THR A 288 -13.15 13.92 21.87
N LEU A 289 -14.49 13.88 21.89
CA LEU A 289 -15.20 12.62 22.06
C LEU A 289 -15.06 11.77 20.78
N MET A 290 -15.00 10.45 20.96
CA MET A 290 -14.99 9.49 19.83
C MET A 290 -16.18 9.69 18.88
N VAL A 291 -17.35 10.06 19.40
CA VAL A 291 -18.54 10.32 18.58
C VAL A 291 -18.38 11.53 17.68
N ASP A 292 -17.71 12.58 18.15
CA ASP A 292 -17.44 13.80 17.37
C ASP A 292 -16.43 13.49 16.26
N PHE A 293 -15.40 12.71 16.57
CA PHE A 293 -14.42 12.24 15.58
C PHE A 293 -15.09 11.39 14.49
N ILE A 294 -15.92 10.42 14.88
CA ILE A 294 -16.69 9.60 13.93
C ILE A 294 -17.63 10.47 13.08
N GLU A 295 -18.27 11.48 13.66
CA GLU A 295 -19.16 12.39 12.93
C GLU A 295 -18.41 13.17 11.84
N GLN A 296 -17.22 13.70 12.17
CA GLN A 296 -16.37 14.42 11.21
C GLN A 296 -15.98 13.52 10.02
N GLU A 297 -15.54 12.29 10.28
CA GLU A 297 -15.16 11.34 9.23
C GLU A 297 -16.38 10.85 8.42
N SER A 298 -17.57 10.81 9.02
CA SER A 298 -18.80 10.34 8.38
C SER A 298 -19.33 11.27 7.27
N VAL A 299 -18.78 12.48 7.16
CA VAL A 299 -19.12 13.43 6.08
C VAL A 299 -18.81 12.83 4.72
N PHE A 300 -17.68 12.13 4.59
CA PHE A 300 -17.17 11.63 3.30
C PHE A 300 -17.19 10.11 3.15
N ALA A 301 -17.42 9.39 4.25
CA ALA A 301 -17.28 7.94 4.35
C ALA A 301 -18.38 7.31 5.22
N ASP A 302 -18.54 6.00 5.10
CA ASP A 302 -19.40 5.21 5.97
C ASP A 302 -18.52 4.62 7.08
N VAL A 303 -18.62 5.21 8.28
CA VAL A 303 -17.67 4.98 9.37
C VAL A 303 -18.21 3.98 10.39
N THR A 304 -17.40 2.97 10.70
CA THR A 304 -17.67 1.96 11.72
C THR A 304 -16.53 1.92 12.72
N LEU A 305 -16.85 1.96 14.01
CA LEU A 305 -15.85 1.78 15.07
C LEU A 305 -15.33 0.34 15.05
N VAL A 306 -14.02 0.16 15.07
CA VAL A 306 -13.37 -1.14 15.16
C VAL A 306 -12.76 -1.30 16.55
N ARG A 307 -13.04 -2.43 17.20
CA ARG A 307 -12.50 -2.79 18.50
C ARG A 307 -11.98 -4.23 18.50
N GLY A 308 -10.82 -4.44 19.11
CA GLY A 308 -10.29 -5.77 19.39
C GLY A 308 -10.82 -6.28 20.73
N LEU A 309 -11.21 -7.55 20.79
CA LEU A 309 -11.65 -8.21 22.03
C LEU A 309 -10.72 -9.36 22.38
N ARG A 310 -10.22 -9.40 23.62
CA ARG A 310 -9.43 -10.55 24.10
C ARG A 310 -10.31 -11.60 24.76
N ASN A 311 -11.29 -11.16 25.53
CA ASN A 311 -12.16 -12.03 26.31
C ASN A 311 -13.56 -11.42 26.50
N GLY A 312 -14.42 -12.12 27.25
CA GLY A 312 -15.79 -11.67 27.53
C GLY A 312 -15.89 -10.37 28.34
N TYR A 313 -14.90 -10.07 29.20
CA TYR A 313 -14.92 -8.83 29.99
C TYR A 313 -14.69 -7.59 29.11
N ASP A 314 -13.79 -7.69 28.13
CA ASP A 314 -13.58 -6.62 27.15
C ASP A 314 -14.89 -6.37 26.36
N LEU A 315 -15.62 -7.42 26.01
CA LEU A 315 -16.91 -7.31 25.29
C LEU A 315 -17.95 -6.53 26.10
N ASP A 316 -18.15 -6.90 27.37
CA ASP A 316 -19.13 -6.23 28.23
C ASP A 316 -18.82 -4.74 28.39
N TYR A 317 -17.54 -4.41 28.57
CA TYR A 317 -17.08 -3.01 28.66
C TYR A 317 -17.36 -2.23 27.36
N GLU A 318 -16.95 -2.79 26.21
CA GLU A 318 -17.11 -2.12 24.92
C GLU A 318 -18.59 -2.00 24.48
N MET A 319 -19.42 -3.01 24.77
CA MET A 319 -20.86 -2.92 24.53
C MET A 319 -21.51 -1.78 25.32
N ASN A 320 -21.09 -1.59 26.57
CA ASN A 320 -21.55 -0.46 27.37
C ASN A 320 -21.11 0.89 26.76
N GLN A 321 -19.85 1.00 26.34
CA GLN A 321 -19.35 2.19 25.63
C GLN A 321 -20.16 2.49 24.36
N LEU A 322 -20.48 1.47 23.57
CA LEU A 322 -21.32 1.64 22.38
C LEU A 322 -22.72 2.15 22.72
N CYS A 323 -23.34 1.69 23.81
CA CYS A 323 -24.64 2.21 24.26
C CYS A 323 -24.58 3.70 24.60
N PHE A 324 -23.54 4.16 25.31
CA PHE A 324 -23.31 5.57 25.56
C PHE A 324 -23.15 6.37 24.26
N MET A 325 -22.35 5.86 23.32
CA MET A 325 -22.14 6.51 22.03
C MET A 325 -23.43 6.59 21.21
N ARG A 326 -24.26 5.53 21.21
CA ARG A 326 -25.55 5.50 20.52
C ARG A 326 -26.60 6.42 21.14
N ALA A 327 -26.53 6.67 22.45
CA ALA A 327 -27.38 7.66 23.09
C ALA A 327 -27.09 9.09 22.59
N MET A 328 -25.85 9.38 22.21
CA MET A 328 -25.44 10.68 21.62
C MET A 328 -25.63 10.71 20.09
N ARG A 329 -25.29 9.61 19.40
CA ARG A 329 -25.37 9.46 17.94
C ARG A 329 -25.91 8.06 17.59
N PRO A 330 -27.23 7.91 17.39
CA PRO A 330 -27.89 6.61 17.19
C PRO A 330 -27.34 5.77 16.03
N GLU A 331 -26.86 6.42 14.97
CA GLU A 331 -26.27 5.78 13.77
C GLU A 331 -24.90 5.16 14.03
N THR A 332 -24.34 5.28 15.23
CA THR A 332 -23.00 4.77 15.53
C THR A 332 -22.97 3.24 15.52
N GLN A 333 -22.11 2.69 14.66
CA GLN A 333 -21.89 1.26 14.48
C GLN A 333 -20.52 0.88 15.02
N ALA A 334 -20.42 -0.36 15.53
CA ALA A 334 -19.16 -0.95 15.92
C ALA A 334 -19.07 -2.39 15.45
N VAL A 335 -17.85 -2.79 15.09
CA VAL A 335 -17.45 -4.17 14.82
C VAL A 335 -16.41 -4.57 15.84
N TYR A 336 -16.60 -5.77 16.37
CA TYR A 336 -15.72 -6.38 17.35
C TYR A 336 -14.97 -7.55 16.71
N ILE A 337 -13.64 -7.48 16.75
CA ILE A 337 -12.77 -8.49 16.17
C ILE A 337 -12.12 -9.28 17.32
N PRO A 338 -12.31 -10.61 17.40
CA PRO A 338 -11.62 -11.40 18.40
C PRO A 338 -10.12 -11.44 18.14
N CYS A 339 -9.34 -11.26 19.21
CA CYS A 339 -7.90 -11.45 19.21
C CYS A 339 -7.55 -12.91 18.91
N ASP A 340 -6.42 -13.14 18.24
CA ASP A 340 -5.89 -14.49 18.12
C ASP A 340 -5.54 -15.03 19.50
N LYS A 341 -5.91 -16.28 19.75
CA LYS A 341 -5.74 -16.95 21.05
C LYS A 341 -4.27 -16.93 21.52
N GLU A 342 -3.34 -17.04 20.59
CA GLU A 342 -1.90 -17.01 20.85
C GLU A 342 -1.41 -15.64 21.34
N LEU A 343 -2.14 -14.56 21.03
CA LEU A 343 -1.79 -13.18 21.37
C LEU A 343 -2.60 -12.63 22.55
N GLU A 344 -3.57 -13.39 23.08
CA GLU A 344 -4.53 -12.95 24.11
C GLU A 344 -3.84 -12.46 25.41
N HIS A 345 -2.68 -13.04 25.74
CA HIS A 345 -1.89 -12.72 26.92
C HIS A 345 -1.10 -11.39 26.80
N ILE A 346 -1.06 -10.80 25.61
CA ILE A 346 -0.30 -9.57 25.33
C ILE A 346 -1.19 -8.36 25.60
N SER A 347 -0.67 -7.39 26.35
CA SER A 347 -1.34 -6.11 26.54
C SER A 347 -0.32 -4.98 26.71
N SER A 348 -0.70 -3.77 26.27
CA SER A 348 0.09 -2.57 26.51
C SER A 348 0.45 -2.37 27.99
N SER A 349 -0.46 -2.64 28.92
CA SER A 349 -0.18 -2.55 30.37
C SER A 349 0.89 -3.55 30.83
N ALA A 350 0.85 -4.79 30.32
CA ALA A 350 1.88 -5.79 30.62
C ALA A 350 3.24 -5.38 30.05
N LEU A 351 3.27 -4.88 28.80
CA LEU A 351 4.49 -4.40 28.16
C LEU A 351 5.08 -3.17 28.89
N ASN A 352 4.26 -2.21 29.28
CA ASN A 352 4.72 -1.07 30.10
C ASN A 352 5.24 -1.48 31.47
N SER A 353 4.77 -2.60 32.02
CA SER A 353 5.33 -3.13 33.27
C SER A 353 6.73 -3.74 33.04
N LEU A 354 6.99 -4.29 31.85
CA LEU A 354 8.29 -4.85 31.49
C LEU A 354 9.36 -3.76 31.30
N THR A 355 9.00 -2.57 30.81
CA THR A 355 9.96 -1.46 30.62
C THR A 355 10.55 -0.92 31.92
N MET A 356 9.95 -1.26 33.08
CA MET A 356 10.53 -0.98 34.41
C MET A 356 11.76 -1.85 34.73
N PHE A 357 12.09 -2.83 33.89
CA PHE A 357 13.20 -3.76 34.05
C PHE A 357 14.16 -3.70 32.85
N ASP A 358 15.42 -4.10 33.08
CA ASP A 358 16.36 -4.37 31.97
C ASP A 358 15.99 -5.68 31.27
N VAL A 359 15.15 -5.57 30.24
CA VAL A 359 14.68 -6.71 29.45
C VAL A 359 15.69 -7.18 28.40
N ARG A 360 16.75 -6.41 28.12
CA ARG A 360 17.78 -6.72 27.11
C ARG A 360 17.21 -7.14 25.75
N GLY A 361 16.13 -6.48 25.31
CA GLY A 361 15.47 -6.75 24.03
C GLY A 361 14.68 -8.06 23.95
N ARG A 362 14.48 -8.78 25.06
CA ARG A 362 13.65 -10.01 25.09
C ARG A 362 12.19 -9.76 24.75
N ASP A 363 11.71 -8.54 24.94
CA ASP A 363 10.38 -8.08 24.59
C ASP A 363 10.22 -7.73 23.10
N SER A 364 11.32 -7.71 22.32
CA SER A 364 11.30 -7.42 20.87
C SER A 364 10.37 -8.32 20.05
N ILE A 365 10.01 -9.49 20.57
CA ILE A 365 9.06 -10.43 19.95
C ILE A 365 7.62 -9.92 19.96
N TYR A 366 7.29 -8.95 20.84
CA TYR A 366 5.93 -8.42 20.99
C TYR A 366 5.65 -7.19 20.13
N TYR A 367 6.66 -6.63 19.46
CA TYR A 367 6.51 -5.46 18.60
C TYR A 367 6.47 -5.86 17.11
N PRO A 368 5.66 -5.18 16.28
CA PRO A 368 5.64 -5.40 14.85
C PRO A 368 7.01 -5.26 14.19
N LYS A 369 7.29 -6.13 13.22
CA LYS A 369 8.46 -6.02 12.33
C LYS A 369 8.10 -5.81 10.87
N LYS A 370 6.79 -5.72 10.58
CA LYS A 370 6.21 -5.73 9.22
C LYS A 370 6.80 -4.66 8.30
N TYR A 371 7.12 -3.49 8.85
CA TYR A 371 7.61 -2.33 8.09
C TYR A 371 9.05 -1.94 8.42
N ASN A 372 9.86 -2.83 9.02
CA ASN A 372 11.24 -2.50 9.39
C ASN A 372 12.11 -2.06 8.21
N TYR A 373 11.81 -2.56 7.00
CA TYR A 373 12.50 -2.15 5.77
C TYR A 373 12.34 -0.67 5.43
N TYR A 374 11.30 0.00 5.95
CA TYR A 374 11.06 1.43 5.71
C TYR A 374 12.13 2.34 6.32
N GLN A 375 12.89 1.82 7.29
CA GLN A 375 13.98 2.55 7.97
C GLN A 375 15.36 2.12 7.46
N GLN A 376 15.43 1.18 6.53
CA GLN A 376 16.69 0.65 6.02
C GLN A 376 17.24 1.56 4.92
N SER A 377 18.56 1.73 4.93
CA SER A 377 19.32 2.36 3.84
C SER A 377 19.31 1.49 2.58
N ILE A 378 19.67 2.08 1.44
CA ILE A 378 19.85 1.36 0.16
C ILE A 378 20.86 0.22 0.32
N GLU A 379 21.93 0.45 1.06
CA GLU A 379 22.96 -0.56 1.37
C GLU A 379 22.40 -1.71 2.20
N GLU A 380 21.54 -1.44 3.18
CA GLU A 380 20.92 -2.49 3.99
C GLU A 380 19.88 -3.30 3.20
N LEU A 381 19.16 -2.64 2.27
CA LEU A 381 18.16 -3.30 1.42
C LEU A 381 18.82 -4.15 0.33
N PHE A 382 19.90 -3.65 -0.28
CA PHE A 382 20.45 -4.21 -1.51
C PHE A 382 21.87 -4.79 -1.38
N GLY A 383 22.56 -4.65 -0.24
CA GLY A 383 24.01 -4.93 -0.06
C GLY A 383 24.51 -6.34 0.19
#